data_AF-K2ESP3-F1
#
_entry.id   AF-K2ESP3-F1
#
_cell.length_a   1.000
_cell.length_b   1.000
_cell.length_c   1.000
_cell.angle_alpha   90.00
_cell.angle_beta   90.00
_cell.angle_gamma   90.00
#
_symmetry.space_group_name_H-M   'P 1'
#
loop_
_entity.id
_entity.type
_entity.pdbx_description
1 polymer ?
#
loop_
_entity_poly.entity_id
_entity_poly.type
_entity_poly.pdbx_seq_one_letter_code
_entity_poly.pdbx_strand_id
1 'polypeptide(L)' 'MSLSVGIVGLPNVGKSTLFNALLKKQQAYVANFPFATIEPNIGIVPVPDERLS' A
#
# COMPACT_ATOMS: atom_id res chain seq x y z
N MET A 1 6.28 -17.05 -9.62
CA MET A 1 5.63 -15.76 -9.96
C MET A 1 4.77 -15.38 -8.77
N SER A 2 5.04 -14.25 -8.11
CA SER A 2 4.20 -13.74 -7.02
C SER A 2 3.10 -12.87 -7.61
N LEU A 3 1.85 -13.11 -7.22
CA LEU A 3 0.70 -12.26 -7.57
C LEU A 3 0.70 -11.02 -6.67
N SER A 4 0.37 -9.87 -7.25
CA SER A 4 0.27 -8.59 -6.56
C SER A 4 -1.09 -7.94 -6.82
N VAL A 5 -1.57 -7.14 -5.88
CA VAL A 5 -2.84 -6.40 -5.98
C VAL A 5 -2.56 -4.89 -5.89
N GLY A 6 -3.15 -4.10 -6.79
CA GLY A 6 -3.04 -2.64 -6.79
C GLY A 6 -4.26 -1.96 -6.17
N ILE A 7 -4.05 -0.92 -5.35
CA ILE A 7 -5.13 -0.07 -4.82
C ILE A 7 -5.32 1.11 -5.77
N VAL A 8 -6.49 1.22 -6.41
CA VAL A 8 -6.81 2.25 -7.41
C VAL A 8 -8.02 3.10 -6.99
N GLY A 9 -8.12 4.33 -7.50
CA GLY A 9 -9.25 5.23 -7.22
C GLY A 9 -8.93 6.71 -7.40
N LEU A 10 -9.98 7.54 -7.43
CA LEU A 10 -9.91 8.99 -7.65
C LEU A 10 -9.03 9.72 -6.62
N PRO A 11 -8.55 10.94 -6.91
CA PRO A 11 -7.83 11.75 -5.93
C PRO A 11 -8.60 11.90 -4.60
N ASN A 12 -7.89 11.93 -3.48
CA ASN A 12 -8.43 12.17 -2.13
C ASN A 12 -9.47 11.17 -1.56
N VAL A 13 -9.70 10.01 -2.21
CA VAL A 13 -10.62 8.96 -1.69
C VAL A 13 -10.06 8.12 -0.52
N GLY A 14 -8.92 8.51 0.07
CA GLY A 14 -8.32 7.79 1.21
C GLY A 14 -7.42 6.60 0.86
N LYS A 15 -6.95 6.46 -0.39
CA LYS A 15 -6.07 5.35 -0.82
C LYS A 15 -4.83 5.19 0.07
N SER A 16 -4.11 6.28 0.33
CA SER A 16 -2.89 6.25 1.16
C SER A 16 -3.22 5.91 2.63
N THR A 17 -4.39 6.32 3.11
CA THR A 17 -4.89 5.99 4.45
C THR A 17 -5.12 4.48 4.57
N LEU A 18 -5.81 3.87 3.60
CA LEU A 18 -6.04 2.43 3.55
C LEU A 18 -4.72 1.66 3.47
N PHE A 19 -3.80 2.08 2.59
CA PHE A 19 -2.49 1.46 2.45
C PHE A 19 -1.70 1.46 3.76
N ASN A 20 -1.64 2.59 4.46
CA ASN A 20 -0.98 2.70 5.76
C ASN A 20 -1.66 1.88 6.86
N ALA A 21 -3.00 1.81 6.85
CA ALA A 21 -3.76 1.00 7.81
C ALA A 21 -3.48 -0.50 7.64
N LEU A 22 -3.43 -0.98 6.40
CA LEU A 22 -3.11 -2.36 6.07
C LEU A 22 -1.70 -2.76 6.53
N LEU A 23 -0.72 -1.86 6.40
CA LEU A 23 0.66 -2.11 6.82
C LEU A 23 0.94 -1.86 8.30
N LYS A 24 -0.04 -1.34 9.04
CA LYS A 24 0.10 -0.92 10.45
C LYS A 24 1.35 -0.04 10.70
N LYS A 25 1.83 0.64 9.66
CA LYS A 25 3.01 1.51 9.62
C LYS A 25 2.72 2.68 8.69
N GLN A 26 3.13 3.89 9.08
CA GLN A 26 3.15 5.04 8.17
C GLN A 26 4.33 4.88 7.20
N GLN A 27 4.12 4.20 6.07
CA GLN A 27 5.17 3.99 5.05
C GLN A 27 4.88 4.73 3.74
N ALA A 28 3.66 5.21 3.51
CA ALA A 28 3.35 5.98 2.31
C ALA A 28 3.96 7.40 2.42
N TYR A 29 5.20 7.55 1.93
CA TYR A 29 5.77 8.86 1.68
C TYR A 29 5.03 9.51 0.51
N VAL A 30 4.38 10.65 0.77
CA VAL A 30 3.79 11.50 -0.27
C VAL A 30 4.89 12.42 -0.77
N ALA A 31 5.65 11.99 -1.79
CA ALA A 31 6.62 12.87 -2.45
C ALA A 31 5.88 13.82 -3.39
N ASN A 32 5.94 15.13 -3.12
CA ASN A 32 5.26 16.19 -3.89
C ASN A 32 6.11 16.73 -5.05
N PHE A 33 7.07 15.96 -5.59
CA PHE A 33 7.95 16.43 -6.66
C PHE A 33 7.51 15.86 -8.01
N PRO A 34 6.96 16.68 -8.92
CA PRO A 34 6.80 16.27 -10.30
C PRO A 34 8.20 15.97 -10.86
N PHE A 35 8.35 14.90 -11.64
CA PHE A 35 9.59 14.41 -12.28
C PHE A 35 10.50 13.45 -11.49
N ALA A 36 10.22 13.14 -10.21
CA ALA A 36 10.88 12.00 -9.57
C ALA A 36 10.20 10.68 -10.00
N THR A 37 10.98 9.63 -10.31
CA THR A 37 10.44 8.26 -10.45
C THR A 37 9.80 7.88 -9.12
N ILE A 38 8.47 7.96 -9.02
CA ILE A 38 7.75 7.53 -7.82
C ILE A 38 7.73 6.01 -7.84
N GLU A 39 8.65 5.39 -7.09
CA GLU A 39 8.53 3.96 -6.81
C GLU A 39 7.15 3.71 -6.18
N PRO A 40 6.36 2.76 -6.71
CA PRO A 40 5.07 2.47 -6.12
C PRO A 40 5.28 1.98 -4.68
N ASN A 41 4.44 2.45 -3.75
CA ASN A 41 4.47 1.92 -2.40
C ASN A 41 4.07 0.43 -2.44
N ILE A 42 5.03 -0.46 -2.18
CA ILE A 42 4.80 -1.92 -2.12
C ILE A 42 4.79 -2.34 -0.66
N GLY A 43 3.77 -3.11 -0.29
CA GLY A 43 3.59 -3.62 1.07
C GLY A 43 3.14 -5.07 1.06
N ILE A 44 3.55 -5.82 2.09
CA ILE A 44 3.12 -7.20 2.31
C ILE A 44 2.30 -7.22 3.59
N VAL A 45 1.10 -7.79 3.50
CA VAL A 45 0.20 -7.99 4.65
C VAL A 45 0.05 -9.50 4.85
N PRO A 46 0.32 -10.02 6.07
CA PRO A 46 0.11 -11.42 6.34
C PRO A 46 -1.39 -11.75 6.25
N VAL A 47 -1.72 -12.85 5.56
CA VAL A 47 -3.08 -13.36 5.52
C VAL A 47 -3.35 -14.07 6.85
N PRO A 48 -4.35 -13.64 7.64
CA PRO A 48 -4.72 -14.35 8.86
C PRO A 48 -5.25 -15.75 8.50
N ASP A 49 -4.71 -16.78 9.14
CA ASP A 49 -5.13 -18.17 8.95
C ASP A 49 -5.14 -18.92 10.28
N GLU A 50 -6.33 -19.26 10.76
CA GLU A 50 -6.53 -19.97 12.04
C GLU A 50 -6.09 -21.44 11.98
N ARG A 51 -5.88 -22.00 10.80
CA ARG A 51 -5.46 -23.40 10.60
C ARG A 51 -3.96 -23.62 10.84
N LEU A 52 -3.18 -22.55 10.81
CA LEU A 52 -1.72 -22.57 10.96
C LEU A 52 -1.28 -22.40 12.42
N SER A 53 -2.18 -22.68 13.38
CA SER A 53 -1.92 -22.65 14.83
C SER A 53 -0.79 -23.59 15.25
#